data_AF-A0A6J4CXN7-F1
#
_entry.id   AF-A0A6J4CXN7-F1
#
_cell.length_a   1.000
_cell.length_b   1.000
_cell.length_c   1.000
_cell.angle_alpha   90.00
_cell.angle_beta   90.00
_cell.angle_gamma   90.00
#
_symmetry.space_group_name_H-M   'P 1'
#
loop_
_entity.id
_entity.type
_entity.pdbx_description
1 polymer ?
#
loop_
_entity_poly.entity_id
_entity_poly.type
_entity_poly.pdbx_seq_one_letter_code
_entity_poly.pdbx_strand_id
1 'polypeptide(L)'
;MSLYTRILGLFRPASFFVALLFYGIISLIIFHVPLLHYITDHKGGFGIIFSLSIAYICTTNMVLVAFSCLGLKFLRISLALLAFCNALALYFIKTYHVFLTKSMMGNVLHTNFHETRDLLGLHLAFFMLLGLALGSLFFFIPSRIQHLKIKLLFF
;
A
#
# COMPACT_ATOMS: atom_id res chain seq x y z
N MET A 1 -5.69 31.29 -20.71
CA MET A 1 -6.85 30.88 -19.88
C MET A 1 -7.37 29.45 -20.16
N SER A 2 -6.83 28.68 -21.12
CA SER A 2 -7.38 27.37 -21.55
C SER A 2 -6.63 26.14 -21.01
N LEU A 3 -5.33 26.27 -20.69
CA LEU A 3 -4.53 25.13 -20.22
C LEU A 3 -4.75 24.81 -18.73
N TYR A 4 -4.88 25.85 -17.89
CA TYR A 4 -5.03 25.73 -16.44
C TYR A 4 -6.33 25.00 -16.03
N THR A 5 -7.43 25.28 -16.72
CA THR A 5 -8.73 24.64 -16.49
C THR A 5 -8.75 23.17 -16.92
N ARG A 6 -7.94 22.78 -17.91
CA ARG A 6 -7.76 21.38 -18.31
C ARG A 6 -6.96 20.57 -17.28
N ILE A 7 -5.95 21.18 -16.67
CA ILE A 7 -5.17 20.59 -15.58
C ILE A 7 -6.04 20.45 -14.31
N LEU A 8 -6.89 21.45 -14.01
CA LEU A 8 -7.86 21.40 -12.90
C LEU A 8 -9.03 20.42 -13.15
N GLY A 9 -9.41 20.16 -14.40
CA GLY A 9 -10.41 19.15 -14.77
C GLY A 9 -9.93 17.71 -14.58
N LEU A 10 -8.61 17.48 -14.50
CA LEU A 10 -8.00 16.20 -14.14
C LEU A 10 -8.15 15.90 -12.63
N PHE A 11 -8.34 16.94 -11.82
CA PHE A 11 -8.72 16.87 -10.40
C PHE A 11 -10.24 16.74 -10.22
N ARG A 12 -10.94 16.08 -11.15
CA ARG A 12 -12.24 15.51 -10.80
C ARG A 12 -12.00 14.53 -9.65
N PRO A 13 -12.77 14.58 -8.55
CA PRO A 13 -12.62 13.63 -7.47
C PRO A 13 -12.82 12.25 -8.08
N ALA A 14 -11.72 11.49 -8.24
CA ALA A 14 -11.79 10.13 -8.73
C ALA A 14 -12.79 9.38 -7.83
N SER A 15 -13.68 8.60 -8.44
CA SER A 15 -14.58 7.73 -7.68
C SER A 15 -13.74 6.99 -6.65
N PHE A 16 -14.19 6.97 -5.40
CA PHE A 16 -13.45 6.43 -4.26
C PHE A 16 -12.77 5.07 -4.58
N PHE A 17 -13.49 4.20 -5.29
CA PHE A 17 -13.00 2.92 -5.78
C PHE A 17 -11.82 2.99 -6.75
N VAL A 18 -11.81 3.96 -7.68
CA VAL A 18 -10.70 4.15 -8.63
C VAL A 18 -9.43 4.56 -7.89
N ALA A 19 -9.56 5.40 -6.86
CA ALA A 19 -8.40 5.80 -6.04
C ALA A 19 -7.81 4.61 -5.27
N LEU A 20 -8.65 3.72 -4.74
CA LEU A 20 -8.20 2.49 -4.07
C LEU A 20 -7.55 1.50 -5.03
N LEU A 21 -8.11 1.32 -6.23
CA LEU A 21 -7.50 0.47 -7.26
C LEU A 21 -6.12 0.98 -7.67
N PHE A 22 -6.00 2.29 -7.89
CA PHE A 22 -4.74 2.92 -8.22
C PHE A 22 -3.70 2.72 -7.12
N TYR A 23 -4.10 2.87 -5.86
CA TYR A 23 -3.23 2.55 -4.72
C TYR A 23 -2.78 1.08 -4.72
N GLY A 24 -3.69 0.13 -4.93
CA GLY A 24 -3.36 -1.29 -4.96
C GLY A 24 -2.32 -1.63 -6.04
N ILE A 25 -2.46 -1.05 -7.23
CA ILE A 25 -1.51 -1.24 -8.34
C ILE A 25 -0.14 -0.64 -7.97
N ILE A 26 -0.11 0.59 -7.46
CA ILE A 26 1.14 1.24 -7.06
C ILE A 26 1.83 0.46 -5.93
N SER A 27 1.07 0.02 -4.93
CA SER A 27 1.59 -0.76 -3.79
C SER A 27 2.19 -2.11 -4.24
N LEU A 28 1.56 -2.78 -5.21
CA LEU A 28 2.11 -4.00 -5.81
C LEU A 28 3.45 -3.72 -6.50
N ILE A 29 3.50 -2.70 -7.36
CA ILE A 29 4.69 -2.38 -8.16
C ILE A 29 5.85 -1.90 -7.28
N ILE A 30 5.59 -1.16 -6.21
CA ILE A 30 6.65 -0.57 -5.38
C ILE A 30 7.09 -1.54 -4.28
N PHE A 31 6.15 -2.11 -3.53
CA PHE A 31 6.49 -2.88 -2.32
C PHE A 31 6.60 -4.38 -2.56
N HIS A 32 5.94 -4.93 -3.59
CA HIS A 32 5.83 -6.38 -3.79
C HIS A 32 6.73 -6.89 -4.93
N VAL A 33 7.69 -6.08 -5.40
CA VAL A 33 8.73 -6.53 -6.35
C VAL A 33 9.46 -7.79 -5.87
N PRO A 34 9.90 -7.91 -4.59
CA PRO A 34 10.61 -9.11 -4.14
C PRO A 34 9.76 -10.38 -4.24
N LEU A 35 8.45 -10.26 -4.05
CA LEU A 35 7.51 -11.37 -4.19
C LEU A 35 7.40 -11.83 -5.65
N LEU A 36 7.31 -10.88 -6.59
CA LEU A 36 7.26 -11.18 -8.02
C LEU A 36 8.56 -11.84 -8.48
N HIS A 37 9.71 -11.34 -8.02
CA HIS A 37 11.03 -11.91 -8.29
C HIS A 37 11.17 -13.34 -7.77
N TYR A 38 10.67 -13.60 -6.56
CA TYR A 38 10.68 -14.94 -5.97
C TYR A 38 9.93 -15.96 -6.84
N ILE A 39 8.80 -15.57 -7.43
CA ILE A 39 7.98 -16.45 -8.28
C ILE A 39 8.67 -16.72 -9.62
N THR A 40 9.30 -15.70 -10.21
CA THR A 40 10.05 -15.87 -11.46
C THR A 40 11.25 -16.81 -11.26
N ASP A 41 11.94 -16.71 -10.14
CA ASP A 41 13.08 -17.57 -9.81
C ASP A 41 12.67 -19.04 -9.62
N HIS A 42 11.49 -19.29 -9.05
CA HIS A 42 10.97 -20.64 -8.81
C HIS A 42 10.21 -21.23 -10.02
N LYS A 43 10.48 -20.76 -11.25
CA LYS A 43 9.82 -21.18 -12.49
C LYS A 43 8.29 -21.03 -12.46
N GLY A 44 7.78 -20.05 -11.74
CA GLY A 44 6.36 -19.71 -11.81
C GLY A 44 5.99 -19.27 -13.22
N GLY A 45 4.96 -19.90 -13.80
CA GLY A 45 4.44 -19.49 -15.10
C GLY A 45 3.82 -18.09 -15.04
N PHE A 46 3.75 -17.41 -16.18
CA PHE A 46 3.14 -16.07 -16.30
C PHE A 46 1.71 -16.02 -15.72
N GLY A 47 0.95 -17.12 -15.84
CA GLY A 47 -0.39 -17.24 -15.26
C GLY A 47 -0.44 -17.11 -13.74
N ILE A 48 0.60 -17.58 -13.02
CA ILE A 48 0.69 -17.48 -11.55
C ILE A 48 0.98 -16.04 -11.14
N ILE A 49 1.87 -15.36 -11.87
CA ILE A 49 2.19 -13.95 -11.62
C ILE A 49 0.94 -13.08 -11.80
N PHE A 50 0.19 -13.32 -12.88
CA PHE A 50 -1.03 -12.58 -13.17
C PHE A 50 -2.13 -12.85 -12.13
N SER A 51 -2.38 -14.12 -11.79
CA SER A 51 -3.39 -14.48 -10.80
C SER A 51 -3.06 -13.95 -9.41
N LEU A 52 -1.80 -14.01 -8.99
CA LEU A 52 -1.36 -13.48 -7.70
C LEU A 52 -1.46 -11.95 -7.67
N SER A 53 -1.11 -11.27 -8.76
CA SER A 53 -1.23 -9.80 -8.84
C SER A 53 -2.70 -9.36 -8.69
N ILE A 54 -3.62 -10.06 -9.36
CA ILE A 54 -5.06 -9.81 -9.21
C ILE A 54 -5.53 -10.12 -7.79
N ALA A 55 -5.13 -11.27 -7.23
CA ALA A 55 -5.49 -11.67 -5.88
C ALA A 55 -5.03 -10.61 -4.86
N TYR A 56 -3.79 -10.14 -4.97
CA TYR A 56 -3.24 -9.10 -4.11
C TYR A 56 -4.03 -7.79 -4.20
N ILE A 57 -4.31 -7.32 -5.42
CA ILE A 57 -5.07 -6.09 -5.63
C ILE A 57 -6.47 -6.25 -5.03
N CYS A 58 -7.14 -7.38 -5.28
CA CYS A 58 -8.46 -7.66 -4.75
C CYS A 58 -8.48 -7.65 -3.21
N THR A 59 -7.60 -8.43 -2.57
CA THR A 59 -7.51 -8.51 -1.11
C THR A 59 -7.18 -7.17 -0.48
N THR A 60 -6.23 -6.42 -1.05
CA THR A 60 -5.87 -5.08 -0.55
C THR A 60 -7.06 -4.12 -0.64
N ASN A 61 -7.78 -4.13 -1.76
CA ASN A 61 -8.98 -3.30 -1.92
C ASN A 61 -10.10 -3.70 -0.95
N MET A 62 -10.33 -4.99 -0.72
CA MET A 62 -11.33 -5.45 0.27
C MET A 62 -11.02 -4.93 1.68
N VAL A 63 -9.75 -5.01 2.11
CA VAL A 63 -9.32 -4.51 3.42
C VAL A 63 -9.50 -2.99 3.53
N LEU A 64 -9.11 -2.24 2.49
CA LEU A 64 -9.25 -0.79 2.47
C LEU A 64 -10.71 -0.34 2.46
N VAL A 65 -11.59 -1.05 1.74
CA VAL A 65 -13.03 -0.80 1.78
C VAL A 65 -13.59 -1.09 3.18
N ALA A 66 -13.14 -2.17 3.84
CA ALA A 66 -13.53 -2.45 5.22
C ALA A 66 -13.12 -1.32 6.18
N PHE A 67 -11.88 -0.80 6.06
CA PHE A 67 -11.43 0.36 6.84
C PHE A 67 -12.18 1.65 6.50
N SER A 68 -12.65 1.80 5.26
CA SER A 68 -13.46 2.96 4.87
C SER A 68 -14.82 3.00 5.58
N CYS A 69 -15.36 1.85 5.96
CA CYS A 69 -16.60 1.74 6.74
C CYS A 69 -16.45 2.34 8.15
N LEU A 70 -15.25 2.27 8.73
CA LEU A 70 -14.92 2.87 10.04
C LEU A 70 -14.74 4.39 9.97
N GLY A 71 -14.66 4.95 8.76
CA GLY A 71 -14.57 6.40 8.52
C GLY A 71 -13.34 6.81 7.71
N LEU A 72 -13.45 7.96 7.04
CA LEU A 72 -12.42 8.43 6.10
C LEU A 72 -11.10 8.83 6.79
N LYS A 73 -11.18 9.35 8.02
CA LYS A 73 -9.97 9.68 8.81
C LYS A 73 -9.19 8.42 9.16
N PHE A 74 -9.90 7.38 9.60
CA PHE A 74 -9.30 6.09 9.93
C PHE A 74 -8.65 5.45 8.71
N LEU A 75 -9.34 5.43 7.57
CA LEU A 75 -8.78 4.94 6.30
C LEU A 75 -7.45 5.61 5.93
N ARG A 76 -7.38 6.95 6.03
CA ARG A 76 -6.16 7.71 5.70
C ARG A 76 -5.00 7.35 6.61
N ILE A 77 -5.26 7.23 7.92
CA ILE A 77 -4.24 6.82 8.90
C ILE A 77 -3.78 5.38 8.60
N SER A 78 -4.72 4.46 8.36
CA SER A 78 -4.41 3.07 8.03
C SER A 78 -3.59 2.95 6.75
N LEU A 79 -3.88 3.73 5.71
CA LEU A 79 -3.09 3.76 4.48
C LEU A 79 -1.66 4.24 4.71
N ALA A 80 -1.48 5.32 5.47
CA ALA A 80 -0.16 5.82 5.82
C ALA A 80 0.64 4.79 6.64
N LEU A 81 -0.01 4.14 7.61
CA LEU A 81 0.60 3.11 8.45
C LEU A 81 0.98 1.87 7.62
N LEU A 82 0.07 1.38 6.76
CA LEU A 82 0.34 0.25 5.87
C LEU A 82 1.48 0.54 4.89
N ALA A 83 1.50 1.72 4.27
CA ALA A 83 2.57 2.12 3.36
C ALA A 83 3.92 2.23 4.08
N PHE A 84 3.91 2.75 5.31
CA PHE A 84 5.11 2.82 6.16
C PHE A 84 5.63 1.43 6.55
N CYS A 85 4.75 0.53 7.00
CA CYS A 85 5.12 -0.85 7.32
C CYS A 85 5.60 -1.61 6.07
N ASN A 86 4.98 -1.41 4.91
CA ASN A 86 5.42 -2.02 3.66
C ASN A 86 6.80 -1.52 3.23
N ALA A 87 7.11 -0.23 3.41
CA ALA A 87 8.43 0.30 3.15
C ALA A 87 9.49 -0.28 4.10
N LEU A 88 9.16 -0.43 5.39
CA LEU A 88 10.03 -1.05 6.37
C LEU A 88 10.29 -2.52 6.00
N ALA A 89 9.24 -3.27 5.66
CA ALA A 89 9.35 -4.65 5.21
C ALA A 89 10.22 -4.78 3.96
N LEU A 90 10.01 -3.91 2.96
CA LEU A 90 10.81 -3.88 1.74
C LEU A 90 12.29 -3.63 2.04
N TYR A 91 12.61 -2.73 2.97
CA TYR A 91 13.99 -2.49 3.39
C TYR A 91 14.65 -3.76 3.96
N PHE A 92 13.97 -4.47 4.86
CA PHE A 92 14.52 -5.68 5.47
C PHE A 92 14.66 -6.82 4.47
N ILE A 93 13.68 -7.00 3.58
CA ILE A 93 13.74 -8.02 2.52
C ILE A 93 14.86 -7.69 1.52
N LYS A 94 15.01 -6.43 1.11
CA LYS A 94 15.99 -6.05 0.09
C LYS A 94 17.42 -5.98 0.63
N THR A 95 17.60 -5.48 1.85
CA THR A 95 18.93 -5.20 2.42
C THR A 95 19.49 -6.42 3.12
N TYR A 96 18.65 -7.16 3.84
CA TYR A 96 19.07 -8.28 4.66
C TYR A 96 18.59 -9.64 4.13
N HIS A 97 17.83 -9.67 3.02
CA HIS A 97 17.25 -10.90 2.46
C HIS A 97 16.43 -11.71 3.48
N VAL A 98 15.87 -11.02 4.49
CA VAL A 98 15.08 -11.64 5.55
C VAL A 98 13.61 -11.67 5.14
N PHE A 99 13.01 -12.86 5.15
CA PHE A 99 11.57 -13.01 5.06
C PHE A 99 10.91 -12.79 6.43
N LEU A 100 9.87 -11.95 6.46
CA LEU A 100 9.09 -11.69 7.67
C LEU A 100 8.20 -12.89 8.00
N THR A 101 8.75 -13.81 8.79
CA THR A 101 8.05 -14.98 9.32
C THR A 101 7.62 -14.77 10.77
N LYS A 102 6.77 -15.65 11.31
CA LYS A 102 6.35 -15.61 12.72
C LYS A 102 7.54 -15.61 13.69
N SER A 103 8.58 -16.40 13.39
CA SER A 103 9.79 -16.45 14.22
C SER A 103 10.56 -15.13 14.18
N MET A 104 10.66 -14.50 13.00
CA MET A 104 11.30 -13.18 12.87
C MET A 104 10.55 -12.10 13.66
N MET A 105 9.22 -12.15 13.72
CA MET A 105 8.44 -11.22 14.54
C MET A 105 8.74 -11.40 16.05
N GLY A 106 9.00 -12.63 16.49
CA GLY A 106 9.44 -12.91 17.87
C GLY A 106 10.77 -12.22 18.21
N ASN A 107 11.72 -12.21 17.26
CA ASN A 107 12.97 -11.48 17.42
C ASN A 107 12.71 -9.98 17.52
N VAL A 108 11.93 -9.40 16.60
CA VAL A 108 11.60 -7.97 16.61
C VAL A 108 10.98 -7.51 17.93
N LEU A 109 10.12 -8.32 18.56
CA LEU A 109 9.47 -7.99 19.83
C LEU A 109 10.39 -8.09 21.05
N HIS A 110 11.47 -8.88 20.97
CA HIS A 110 12.42 -9.09 22.07
C HIS A 110 13.76 -8.36 21.88
N THR A 111 13.94 -7.67 20.75
CA THR A 111 15.19 -6.97 20.40
C THR A 111 15.50 -5.81 21.35
N ASN A 112 16.78 -5.66 21.71
CA ASN A 112 17.31 -4.53 22.48
C ASN A 112 17.79 -3.40 21.55
N PHE A 113 17.69 -2.13 21.98
CA PHE A 113 18.19 -0.94 21.26
C PHE A 113 19.65 -1.06 20.81
N HIS A 114 20.49 -1.78 21.56
CA HIS A 114 21.89 -2.03 21.18
C HIS A 114 22.02 -2.88 19.90
N GLU A 115 21.14 -3.85 19.69
CA GLU A 115 21.15 -4.72 18.51
C GLU A 115 20.51 -4.02 17.29
N THR A 116 19.51 -3.18 17.51
CA THR A 116 18.82 -2.48 16.42
C THR A 116 19.69 -1.40 15.78
N ARG A 117 20.61 -0.78 16.53
CA ARG A 117 21.37 0.37 16.03
C ARG A 117 22.23 0.03 14.81
N ASP A 118 22.79 -1.17 14.77
CA ASP A 118 23.59 -1.63 13.63
C ASP A 118 22.72 -1.94 12.40
N LEU A 119 21.41 -2.18 12.60
CA LEU A 119 20.45 -2.42 11.52
C LEU A 119 19.87 -1.12 10.92
N LEU A 120 19.99 0.01 11.65
CA LEU A 120 19.51 1.34 11.25
C LEU A 120 20.52 2.04 10.34
N GLY A 121 20.52 1.71 9.05
CA GLY A 121 21.33 2.37 8.04
C GLY A 121 20.65 3.59 7.40
N LEU A 122 21.43 4.48 6.75
CA LEU A 122 20.92 5.64 5.99
C LEU A 122 19.89 5.23 4.91
N HIS A 123 20.04 4.04 4.34
CA HIS A 123 19.11 3.48 3.36
C HIS A 123 17.69 3.32 3.93
N LEU A 124 17.55 2.99 5.22
CA LEU A 124 16.24 2.88 5.87
C LEU A 124 15.45 4.19 5.78
N ALA A 125 16.11 5.33 5.98
CA ALA A 125 15.46 6.64 5.88
C ALA A 125 14.90 6.89 4.48
N PHE A 126 15.60 6.47 3.42
CA PHE A 126 15.12 6.58 2.05
C PHE A 126 13.86 5.72 1.80
N PHE A 127 13.87 4.46 2.26
CA PHE A 127 12.68 3.60 2.16
C PHE A 127 11.51 4.16 2.97
N MET A 128 11.75 4.62 4.19
CA MET A 128 10.72 5.25 5.02
C MET A 128 10.14 6.50 4.35
N LEU A 129 10.97 7.37 3.78
CA LEU A 129 10.53 8.53 3.02
C LEU A 129 9.69 8.12 1.81
N LEU A 130 10.05 7.06 1.09
CA LEU A 130 9.27 6.54 -0.03
C LEU A 130 7.88 6.06 0.44
N GLY A 131 7.82 5.30 1.53
CA GLY A 131 6.57 4.83 2.13
C GLY A 131 5.67 5.98 2.60
N LEU A 132 6.28 6.98 3.24
CA LEU A 132 5.58 8.15 3.75
C LEU A 132 5.12 9.07 2.61
N ALA A 133 5.91 9.21 1.54
CA ALA A 133 5.51 9.90 0.31
C ALA A 133 4.26 9.25 -0.31
N LEU A 134 4.24 7.92 -0.43
CA LEU A 134 3.09 7.17 -0.95
C LEU A 134 1.86 7.27 -0.06
N GLY A 135 2.03 7.16 1.26
CA GLY A 135 0.95 7.34 2.22
C GLY A 135 0.38 8.76 2.20
N SER A 136 1.26 9.78 2.12
CA SER A 136 0.87 11.19 2.14
C SER A 136 0.20 11.63 0.84
N LEU A 137 0.58 11.06 -0.32
CA LEU A 137 -0.05 11.36 -1.61
C LEU A 137 -1.57 11.13 -1.57
N PHE A 138 -2.03 10.12 -0.82
CA PHE A 138 -3.46 9.83 -0.68
C PHE A 138 -4.21 10.84 0.21
N PHE A 139 -3.50 11.56 1.09
CA PHE A 139 -4.09 12.62 1.91
C PHE A 139 -4.52 13.82 1.05
N PHE A 140 -3.82 14.05 -0.07
CA PHE A 140 -4.11 15.13 -1.02
C PHE A 140 -5.24 14.80 -1.98
N ILE A 141 -5.65 13.53 -2.12
CA ILE A 141 -6.76 13.17 -3.01
C ILE A 141 -8.08 13.56 -2.32
N PRO A 142 -8.86 14.52 -2.87
CA PRO A 142 -10.17 14.87 -2.34
C PRO A 142 -11.16 13.73 -2.66
N SER A 143 -11.13 12.67 -1.84
CA SER A 143 -12.11 11.59 -1.90
C SER A 143 -13.42 12.08 -1.30
N ARG A 144 -14.34 12.51 -2.17
CA ARG A 144 -15.72 12.74 -1.77
C ARG A 144 -16.35 11.35 -1.62
N ILE A 145 -16.63 10.92 -0.38
CA ILE A 145 -17.51 9.78 -0.15
C ILE A 145 -18.86 10.19 -0.74
N GLN A 146 -19.22 9.62 -1.88
CA GLN A 146 -20.59 9.68 -2.33
C GLN A 146 -21.38 8.85 -1.33
N HIS A 147 -22.23 9.51 -0.53
CA HIS A 147 -23.27 8.80 0.21
C HIS A 147 -24.05 8.00 -0.83
N LEU A 148 -23.91 6.67 -0.82
CA LEU A 148 -24.83 5.82 -1.56
C LEU A 148 -26.21 6.17 -1.04
N LYS A 149 -27.02 6.84 -1.85
CA LYS A 149 -28.46 6.84 -1.65
C LYS A 149 -28.89 5.39 -1.88
N ILE A 150 -28.87 4.59 -0.83
CA ILE A 150 -29.54 3.30 -0.80
C ILE A 150 -31.03 3.64 -0.93
N LYS A 151 -31.51 3.76 -2.17
CA LYS A 151 -32.93 3.71 -2.44
C LYS A 151 -33.28 2.26 -2.14
N LEU A 152 -33.89 2.01 -0.98
CA LEU A 152 -34.48 0.71 -0.65
C LEU A 152 -35.41 0.35 -1.82
N LEU A 153 -34.93 -0.50 -2.72
CA LEU A 153 -35.73 -1.14 -3.74
C LEU A 153 -36.19 -2.48 -3.18
N PHE A 154 -36.87 -2.42 -2.03
CA PHE A 154 -37.77 -3.48 -1.59
C PHE A 154 -39.14 -3.09 -2.14
N PHE A 155 -39.48 -3.67 -3.29
CA PHE A 155 -40.86 -3.86 -3.72
C PHE A 155 -41.14 -5.35 -3.67
#